data_AF-H1W1A2-F1
#
_entry.id   AF-H1W1A2-F1
#
_cell.length_a   1.000
_cell.length_b   1.000
_cell.length_c   1.000
_cell.angle_alpha   90.00
_cell.angle_beta   90.00
_cell.angle_gamma   90.00
#
_symmetry.space_group_name_H-M   'P 1'
#
loop_
_entity.id
_entity.type
_entity.pdbx_description
1 polymer ?
#
loop_
_entity_poly.entity_id
_entity_poly.type
_entity_poly.pdbx_seq_one_letter_code
_entity_poly.pdbx_strand_id
1 'polypeptide(L)'
;MTEQLPGGLSFLASRCVLFSAAVLLHDFHCCSVNLDGRLRTPEETEQQVRSMEALVRITKDVAALADELLLFILSTESDESPGSGYSDVVGAVSPLILDALYGAGNTLAWLFREEGSSQCENEVKSIKRCLEKLGVRWRLAGEYGRMLEQQDLAFMMQEKGHSTMGDM
;
A
#
# COMPACT_ATOMS: atom_id res chain seq x y z
N MET A 1 18.07 -8.80 -12.95
CA MET A 1 17.57 -8.13 -14.17
C MET A 1 16.07 -8.34 -14.20
N THR A 2 15.32 -7.51 -13.47
CA THR A 2 13.85 -7.53 -13.42
C THR A 2 13.38 -6.16 -13.88
N GLU A 3 13.57 -5.88 -15.18
CA GLU A 3 12.85 -4.80 -15.84
C GLU A 3 11.58 -5.40 -16.44
N GLN A 4 10.42 -5.17 -15.83
CA GLN A 4 9.16 -5.34 -16.56
C GLN A 4 8.14 -4.25 -16.21
N LEU A 5 8.41 -3.03 -16.65
CA LEU A 5 7.37 -2.04 -16.96
C LEU A 5 7.75 -1.24 -18.21
N PRO A 6 7.58 -1.84 -19.40
CA PRO A 6 6.78 -1.16 -20.44
C PRO A 6 5.61 -2.01 -20.96
N GLY A 7 5.74 -3.34 -21.01
CA GLY A 7 4.67 -4.24 -21.46
C GLY A 7 3.56 -4.47 -20.42
N GLY A 8 3.91 -4.39 -19.12
CA GLY A 8 3.01 -4.63 -18.00
C GLY A 8 2.01 -3.50 -17.71
N LEU A 9 2.23 -2.31 -18.27
CA LEU A 9 1.38 -1.14 -18.01
C LEU A 9 -0.08 -1.36 -18.48
N SER A 10 -0.25 -2.08 -19.58
CA SER A 10 -1.56 -2.43 -20.16
C SER A 10 -2.46 -3.24 -19.21
N PHE A 11 -1.86 -4.05 -18.33
CA PHE A 11 -2.57 -4.87 -17.35
C PHE A 11 -2.47 -4.34 -15.92
N LEU A 12 -1.80 -3.21 -15.71
CA LEU A 12 -1.57 -2.64 -14.38
C LEU A 12 -2.90 -2.42 -13.63
N ALA A 13 -3.87 -1.78 -14.29
CA ALA A 13 -5.18 -1.54 -13.71
C ALA A 13 -5.89 -2.84 -13.29
N SER A 14 -5.93 -3.82 -14.19
CA SER A 14 -6.56 -5.12 -13.92
C SER A 14 -5.88 -5.87 -12.78
N ARG A 15 -4.54 -5.85 -12.72
CA ARG A 15 -3.78 -6.42 -11.60
C ARG A 15 -4.13 -5.74 -10.28
N CYS A 16 -4.17 -4.41 -10.25
CA CYS A 16 -4.55 -3.67 -9.06
C CYS A 16 -6.00 -3.93 -8.61
N VAL A 17 -6.95 -4.06 -9.54
CA VAL A 17 -8.33 -4.47 -9.20
C VAL A 17 -8.34 -5.85 -8.55
N LEU A 18 -7.55 -6.80 -9.06
CA LEU A 18 -7.43 -8.13 -8.45
C LEU A 18 -6.77 -8.06 -7.06
N PHE A 19 -5.76 -7.21 -6.88
CA PHE A 19 -5.14 -7.00 -5.57
C PHE A 19 -6.14 -6.40 -4.58
N SER A 20 -6.89 -5.36 -4.95
CA SER A 20 -7.95 -4.79 -4.11
C SER A 20 -8.99 -5.83 -3.70
N ALA A 21 -9.47 -6.64 -4.66
CA ALA A 21 -10.42 -7.71 -4.38
C ALA A 21 -9.84 -8.77 -3.42
N ALA A 22 -8.58 -9.15 -3.60
CA ALA A 22 -7.90 -10.11 -2.75
C ALA A 22 -7.67 -9.56 -1.33
N VAL A 23 -7.30 -8.29 -1.20
CA VAL A 23 -7.20 -7.60 0.10
C VAL A 23 -8.54 -7.65 0.83
N LEU A 24 -9.65 -7.25 0.18
CA LEU A 24 -10.98 -7.27 0.78
C LEU A 24 -11.41 -8.68 1.22
N LEU A 25 -11.12 -9.69 0.40
CA LEU A 25 -11.44 -11.08 0.73
C LEU A 25 -10.68 -11.54 1.98
N HIS A 26 -9.38 -11.26 2.06
CA HIS A 26 -8.55 -11.73 3.16
C HIS A 26 -8.76 -10.91 4.44
N ASP A 27 -8.96 -9.60 4.34
CA ASP A 27 -9.23 -8.71 5.47
C ASP A 27 -10.47 -9.16 6.26
N PHE A 28 -11.52 -9.60 5.56
CA PHE A 28 -12.72 -10.17 6.17
C PHE A 28 -12.42 -11.34 7.14
N HIS A 29 -11.39 -12.11 6.85
CA HIS A 29 -11.01 -13.28 7.63
C HIS A 29 -9.96 -12.99 8.72
N CYS A 30 -9.34 -11.80 8.72
CA CYS A 30 -8.27 -11.42 9.64
C CYS A 30 -8.74 -11.04 11.06
N CYS A 31 -9.98 -10.60 11.25
CA CYS A 31 -10.49 -10.13 12.56
C CYS A 31 -10.57 -11.23 13.62
N SER A 32 -9.82 -11.15 14.72
CA SER A 32 -9.79 -12.19 15.77
C SER A 32 -11.14 -12.46 16.47
N VAL A 33 -12.13 -11.58 16.36
CA VAL A 33 -13.41 -11.65 17.08
C VAL A 33 -14.55 -12.06 16.13
N ASN A 34 -15.27 -13.13 16.49
CA ASN A 34 -16.52 -13.48 15.81
C ASN A 34 -17.64 -12.53 16.27
N LEU A 35 -18.48 -12.06 15.34
CA LEU A 35 -19.61 -11.15 15.61
C LEU A 35 -20.64 -11.71 16.60
N ASP A 36 -20.69 -13.04 16.74
CA ASP A 36 -21.60 -13.76 17.64
C ASP A 36 -21.00 -13.98 19.05
N GLY A 37 -19.77 -13.53 19.30
CA GLY A 37 -19.08 -13.70 20.58
C GLY A 37 -18.61 -15.13 20.86
N ARG A 38 -18.73 -16.05 19.90
CA ARG A 38 -18.29 -17.45 20.05
C ARG A 38 -16.78 -17.55 19.86
N LEU A 39 -16.16 -18.50 20.58
CA LEU A 39 -14.79 -18.91 20.34
C LEU A 39 -14.63 -19.51 18.94
N ARG A 40 -13.54 -19.16 18.25
CA ARG A 40 -13.22 -19.70 16.93
C ARG A 40 -12.99 -21.21 16.98
N THR A 41 -13.44 -21.91 15.95
CA THR A 41 -13.03 -23.31 15.74
C THR A 41 -11.56 -23.38 15.32
N PRO A 42 -10.90 -24.55 15.44
CA PRO A 42 -9.56 -24.75 14.90
C PRO A 42 -9.47 -24.41 13.41
N GLU A 43 -10.49 -24.77 12.62
CA GLU A 43 -10.55 -24.50 11.18
C GLU A 43 -10.67 -23.00 10.88
N GLU A 44 -11.48 -22.26 11.65
CA GLU A 44 -11.59 -20.80 11.54
C GLU A 44 -10.28 -20.10 11.91
N THR A 45 -9.56 -20.66 12.88
CA THR A 45 -8.23 -20.16 13.29
C THR A 45 -7.20 -20.40 12.18
N GLU A 46 -7.16 -21.60 11.60
CA GLU A 46 -6.30 -21.89 10.45
C GLU A 46 -6.60 -20.97 9.25
N GLN A 47 -7.88 -20.71 8.98
CA GLN A 47 -8.29 -19.80 7.90
C GLN A 47 -7.84 -18.36 8.17
N GLN A 48 -7.83 -17.91 9.43
CA GLN A 48 -7.29 -16.61 9.82
C GLN A 48 -5.81 -16.49 9.46
N VAL A 49 -5.02 -17.49 9.88
CA VAL A 49 -3.58 -17.51 9.68
C VAL A 49 -3.28 -17.46 8.18
N ARG A 50 -3.93 -18.31 7.38
CA ARG A 50 -3.77 -18.31 5.92
C ARG A 50 -4.18 -16.98 5.28
N SER A 51 -5.23 -16.34 5.79
CA SER A 51 -5.69 -15.06 5.27
C SER A 51 -4.72 -13.93 5.62
N MET A 52 -4.17 -13.93 6.83
CA MET A 52 -3.14 -12.97 7.24
C MET A 52 -1.87 -13.12 6.40
N GLU A 53 -1.38 -14.35 6.21
CA GLU A 53 -0.21 -14.63 5.36
C GLU A 53 -0.44 -14.18 3.91
N ALA A 54 -1.64 -14.43 3.37
CA ALA A 54 -1.99 -13.98 2.03
C ALA A 54 -2.07 -12.46 1.93
N LEU A 55 -2.67 -11.80 2.93
CA LEU A 55 -2.77 -10.34 3.00
C LEU A 55 -1.38 -9.70 3.00
N VAL A 56 -0.48 -10.16 3.89
CA VAL A 56 0.92 -9.68 3.95
C VAL A 56 1.63 -9.85 2.62
N ARG A 57 1.47 -11.01 1.96
CA ARG A 57 2.08 -11.26 0.65
C ARG A 57 1.56 -10.30 -0.41
N ILE A 58 0.23 -10.14 -0.51
CA ILE A 58 -0.40 -9.27 -1.51
C ILE A 58 0.04 -7.82 -1.33
N THR A 59 0.09 -7.32 -0.10
CA THR A 59 0.47 -5.93 0.15
C THR A 59 1.95 -5.67 -0.17
N LYS A 60 2.82 -6.66 0.04
CA LYS A 60 4.23 -6.61 -0.40
C LYS A 60 4.35 -6.65 -1.93
N ASP A 61 3.55 -7.48 -2.61
CA ASP A 61 3.52 -7.51 -4.07
C ASP A 61 3.06 -6.16 -4.66
N VAL A 62 2.10 -5.49 -4.00
CA VAL A 62 1.66 -4.14 -4.38
C VAL A 62 2.76 -3.10 -4.10
N ALA A 63 3.50 -3.20 -3.00
CA ALA A 63 4.62 -2.30 -2.72
C ALA A 63 5.74 -2.44 -3.76
N ALA A 64 6.10 -3.68 -4.14
CA ALA A 64 7.05 -3.93 -5.21
C ALA A 64 6.57 -3.36 -6.56
N LEU A 65 5.27 -3.51 -6.87
CA LEU A 65 4.67 -2.89 -8.05
C LEU A 65 4.73 -1.35 -8.00
N ALA A 66 4.55 -0.76 -6.82
CA ALA A 66 4.65 0.69 -6.63
C ALA A 66 6.07 1.19 -6.90
N ASP A 67 7.09 0.44 -6.46
CA ASP A 67 8.51 0.72 -6.76
C ASP A 67 8.80 0.61 -8.26
N GLU A 68 8.34 -0.46 -8.92
CA GLU A 68 8.50 -0.62 -10.38
C GLU A 68 7.86 0.54 -11.15
N LEU A 69 6.64 0.94 -10.76
CA LEU A 69 5.94 2.06 -11.37
C LEU A 69 6.66 3.39 -11.11
N LEU A 70 7.15 3.61 -9.89
CA LEU A 70 7.88 4.81 -9.52
C LEU A 70 9.18 4.92 -10.33
N LEU A 71 9.95 3.83 -10.44
CA LEU A 71 11.16 3.78 -11.26
C LEU A 71 10.84 4.09 -12.73
N PHE A 72 9.79 3.50 -13.28
CA PHE A 72 9.37 3.76 -14.66
C PHE A 72 9.04 5.25 -14.89
N ILE A 73 8.26 5.85 -13.98
CA ILE A 73 7.93 7.28 -14.04
C ILE A 73 9.21 8.14 -14.00
N LEU A 74 10.11 7.89 -13.04
CA LEU A 74 11.35 8.66 -12.87
C LEU A 74 12.31 8.51 -14.07
N SER A 75 12.41 7.33 -14.66
CA SER A 75 13.22 7.10 -15.86
C SER A 75 12.71 7.94 -17.04
N THR A 76 11.40 8.12 -17.17
CA THR A 76 10.81 8.96 -18.23
C THR A 76 10.87 10.47 -17.96
N GLU A 77 11.11 10.89 -16.70
CA GLU A 77 11.39 12.29 -16.36
C GLU A 77 12.80 12.72 -16.79
N SER A 78 13.75 11.79 -16.82
CA SER A 78 15.17 12.08 -17.05
C SER A 78 15.53 12.22 -18.54
N ASP A 79 14.64 11.81 -19.44
CA ASP A 79 14.77 12.04 -20.88
C ASP A 79 14.33 13.48 -21.19
N GLU A 80 15.30 14.41 -21.28
CA GLU A 80 15.13 15.85 -21.52
C GLU A 80 14.59 16.21 -22.92
N SER A 81 13.91 15.28 -23.61
CA SER A 81 13.28 15.58 -24.89
C SER A 81 12.09 16.54 -24.65
N PRO A 82 12.11 17.75 -25.24
CA PRO A 82 11.06 18.74 -24.99
C PRO A 82 9.72 18.23 -25.55
N GLY A 83 8.81 17.81 -24.66
CA GLY A 83 7.38 17.71 -24.94
C GLY A 83 6.68 16.35 -24.87
N SER A 84 7.23 15.26 -24.33
CA SER A 84 6.46 13.98 -24.39
C SER A 84 6.62 12.90 -23.29
N GLY A 85 7.57 12.94 -22.36
CA GLY A 85 7.80 11.79 -21.46
C GLY A 85 6.81 11.67 -20.28
N TYR A 86 6.94 12.59 -19.32
CA TYR A 86 6.32 12.44 -18.01
C TYR A 86 4.78 12.52 -18.01
N SER A 87 4.22 13.54 -18.68
CA SER A 87 2.77 13.74 -18.73
C SER A 87 2.04 12.63 -19.48
N ASP A 88 2.70 11.97 -20.44
CA ASP A 88 2.10 10.88 -21.22
C ASP A 88 2.09 9.57 -20.42
N VAL A 89 3.19 9.27 -19.72
CA VAL A 89 3.28 8.08 -18.85
C VAL A 89 2.29 8.15 -17.70
N VAL A 90 2.30 9.24 -16.91
CA VAL A 90 1.31 9.43 -15.84
C VAL A 90 -0.11 9.54 -16.46
N GLY A 91 -0.20 10.04 -17.69
CA GLY A 91 -1.39 10.10 -18.56
C GLY A 91 -1.94 8.72 -19.00
N ALA A 92 -1.10 7.69 -19.04
CA ALA A 92 -1.49 6.33 -19.38
C ALA A 92 -1.94 5.51 -18.16
N VAL A 93 -1.57 5.94 -16.94
CA VAL A 93 -1.91 5.22 -15.71
C VAL A 93 -3.38 5.43 -15.32
N SER A 94 -4.13 4.34 -15.23
CA SER A 94 -5.54 4.32 -14.79
C SER A 94 -5.67 4.65 -13.30
N PRO A 95 -6.71 5.40 -12.86
CA PRO A 95 -6.94 5.70 -11.44
C PRO A 95 -7.36 4.47 -10.62
N LEU A 96 -7.71 3.35 -11.26
CA LEU A 96 -8.08 2.10 -10.57
C LEU A 96 -6.93 1.50 -9.76
N ILE A 97 -5.68 1.92 -10.01
CA ILE A 97 -4.53 1.44 -9.24
C ILE A 97 -4.46 2.01 -7.82
N LEU A 98 -5.11 3.16 -7.61
CA LEU A 98 -4.96 3.96 -6.39
C LEU A 98 -5.53 3.23 -5.16
N ASP A 99 -6.59 2.46 -5.36
CA ASP A 99 -7.22 1.68 -4.28
C ASP A 99 -6.27 0.60 -3.75
N ALA A 100 -5.62 -0.15 -4.65
CA ALA A 100 -4.64 -1.15 -4.27
C ALA A 100 -3.43 -0.52 -3.55
N LEU A 101 -2.90 0.59 -4.08
CA LEU A 101 -1.77 1.31 -3.47
C LEU A 101 -2.11 1.81 -2.06
N TYR A 102 -3.26 2.45 -1.89
CA TYR A 102 -3.70 2.95 -0.59
C TYR A 102 -4.00 1.82 0.39
N GLY A 103 -4.72 0.78 -0.04
CA GLY A 103 -5.01 -0.39 0.77
C GLY A 103 -3.75 -1.08 1.28
N ALA A 104 -2.79 -1.34 0.39
CA ALA A 104 -1.51 -1.93 0.77
C ALA A 104 -0.71 -1.02 1.71
N GLY A 105 -0.67 0.30 1.45
CA GLY A 105 -0.01 1.26 2.32
C GLY A 105 -0.60 1.27 3.74
N ASN A 106 -1.94 1.24 3.85
CA ASN A 106 -2.63 1.21 5.13
C ASN A 106 -2.35 -0.10 5.91
N THR A 107 -2.37 -1.25 5.23
CA THR A 107 -2.05 -2.55 5.86
C THR A 107 -0.58 -2.63 6.29
N LEU A 108 0.36 -2.17 5.46
CA LEU A 108 1.79 -2.17 5.81
C LEU A 108 2.09 -1.19 6.96
N ALA A 109 1.41 -0.05 7.01
CA ALA A 109 1.51 0.87 8.14
C ALA A 109 0.98 0.24 9.44
N TRP A 110 -0.11 -0.54 9.36
CA TRP A 110 -0.60 -1.34 10.49
C TRP A 110 0.43 -2.40 10.91
N LEU A 111 0.95 -3.21 9.99
CA LEU A 111 1.98 -4.22 10.28
C LEU A 111 3.24 -3.62 10.91
N PHE A 112 3.69 -2.46 10.42
CA PHE A 112 4.82 -1.74 11.02
C PHE A 112 4.56 -1.39 12.50
N ARG A 113 3.34 -0.97 12.85
CA ARG A 113 2.99 -0.61 14.23
C ARG A 113 2.88 -1.82 15.14
N GLU A 114 2.40 -2.95 14.63
CA GLU A 114 2.28 -4.20 15.41
C GLU A 114 3.64 -4.88 15.60
N GLU A 115 4.49 -4.90 14.57
CA GLU A 115 5.70 -5.73 14.55
C GLU A 115 7.01 -4.92 14.64
N GLY A 116 6.98 -3.60 14.43
CA GLY A 116 8.17 -2.76 14.38
C GLY A 116 9.08 -3.01 13.17
N SER A 117 8.57 -3.63 12.12
CA SER A 117 9.37 -4.08 10.97
C SER A 117 9.80 -2.91 10.07
N SER A 118 11.11 -2.59 10.06
CA SER A 118 11.69 -1.55 9.18
C SER A 118 11.49 -1.83 7.69
N GLN A 119 11.26 -3.10 7.31
CA GLN A 119 10.88 -3.45 5.95
C GLN A 119 9.51 -2.85 5.59
N CYS A 120 8.51 -3.00 6.46
CA CYS A 120 7.17 -2.45 6.23
C CYS A 120 7.22 -0.93 6.15
N GLU A 121 8.05 -0.28 6.98
CA GLU A 121 8.25 1.17 6.92
C GLU A 121 8.80 1.64 5.55
N ASN A 122 9.76 0.90 4.99
CA ASN A 122 10.31 1.21 3.67
C ASN A 122 9.27 0.99 2.55
N GLU A 123 8.50 -0.09 2.62
CA GLU A 123 7.45 -0.41 1.66
C GLU A 123 6.33 0.67 1.68
N VAL A 124 5.95 1.18 2.87
CA VAL A 124 5.03 2.32 3.00
C VAL A 124 5.61 3.60 2.37
N LYS A 125 6.90 3.88 2.57
CA LYS A 125 7.57 5.05 1.95
C LYS A 125 7.56 4.96 0.44
N SER A 126 7.79 3.77 -0.13
CA SER A 126 7.70 3.52 -1.58
C SER A 126 6.31 3.82 -2.13
N ILE A 127 5.26 3.32 -1.46
CA ILE A 127 3.87 3.61 -1.84
C ILE A 127 3.56 5.11 -1.77
N LYS A 128 3.97 5.80 -0.69
CA LYS A 128 3.74 7.25 -0.54
C LYS A 128 4.40 8.06 -1.65
N ARG A 129 5.65 7.74 -2.02
CA ARG A 129 6.35 8.38 -3.15
C ARG A 129 5.66 8.11 -4.48
N CYS A 130 5.17 6.90 -4.70
CA CYS A 130 4.41 6.56 -5.89
C CYS A 130 3.10 7.38 -5.98
N LEU A 131 2.34 7.45 -4.88
CA LEU A 131 1.12 8.26 -4.77
C LEU A 131 1.38 9.76 -4.99
N GLU A 132 2.49 10.29 -4.48
CA GLU A 132 2.92 11.67 -4.71
C GLU A 132 3.10 11.96 -6.20
N LYS A 133 3.85 11.10 -6.92
CA LYS A 133 4.06 11.25 -8.37
C LYS A 133 2.77 11.15 -9.17
N LEU A 134 1.88 10.24 -8.80
CA LEU A 134 0.55 10.10 -9.42
C LEU A 134 -0.38 11.28 -9.08
N GLY A 135 -0.12 11.96 -7.96
CA GLY A 135 -0.87 13.12 -7.45
C GLY A 135 -0.90 14.31 -8.40
N VAL A 136 0.10 14.44 -9.28
CA VAL A 136 0.14 15.49 -10.32
C VAL A 136 -1.08 15.41 -11.26
N ARG A 137 -1.58 14.20 -11.51
CA ARG A 137 -2.77 13.97 -12.33
C ARG A 137 -4.00 13.64 -11.51
N TRP A 138 -3.85 12.74 -10.55
CA TRP A 138 -4.95 12.21 -9.78
C TRP A 138 -4.96 12.84 -8.39
N ARG A 139 -5.84 13.84 -8.19
CA ARG A 139 -6.01 14.47 -6.87
C ARG A 139 -6.18 13.45 -5.74
N LEU A 140 -6.93 12.38 -5.98
CA LEU A 140 -7.16 11.31 -5.01
C LEU A 140 -5.87 10.62 -4.54
N ALA A 141 -4.87 10.49 -5.42
CA ALA A 141 -3.57 9.93 -5.04
C ALA A 141 -2.86 10.80 -3.98
N GLY A 142 -2.91 12.13 -4.16
CA GLY A 142 -2.39 13.09 -3.18
C GLY A 142 -3.16 13.08 -1.86
N GLU A 143 -4.49 12.92 -1.91
CA GLU A 143 -5.32 12.76 -0.70
C GLU A 143 -4.95 11.48 0.07
N TYR A 144 -4.79 10.34 -0.63
CA TYR A 144 -4.36 9.08 -0.04
C TYR A 144 -2.96 9.16 0.58
N GLY A 145 -2.01 9.80 -0.09
CA GLY A 145 -0.67 10.04 0.48
C GLY A 145 -0.73 10.81 1.80
N ARG A 146 -1.53 11.89 1.86
CA ARG A 146 -1.75 12.67 3.08
C ARG A 146 -2.43 11.88 4.19
N MET A 147 -3.41 11.03 3.85
CA MET A 147 -4.08 10.20 4.85
C MET A 147 -3.09 9.24 5.53
N LEU A 148 -2.19 8.61 4.76
CA LEU A 148 -1.13 7.77 5.31
C LEU A 148 -0.18 8.56 6.22
N GLU A 149 0.23 9.77 5.82
CA GLU A 149 1.04 10.66 6.67
C GLU A 149 0.35 11.04 7.98
N GLN A 150 -0.93 11.36 7.94
CA GLN A 150 -1.70 11.74 9.12
C GLN A 150 -1.81 10.58 10.11
N GLN A 151 -1.97 9.34 9.62
CA GLN A 151 -1.98 8.17 10.48
C GLN A 151 -0.62 7.94 11.16
N ASP A 152 0.49 8.13 10.43
CA ASP A 152 1.85 8.02 11.00
C ASP A 152 2.07 9.06 12.11
N LEU A 153 1.65 10.31 11.88
CA LEU A 153 1.72 11.38 12.87
C LEU A 153 0.88 11.07 14.11
N ALA A 154 -0.36 10.62 13.92
CA ALA A 154 -1.27 10.28 15.01
C ALA A 154 -0.69 9.17 15.91
N PHE A 155 -0.07 8.15 15.30
CA PHE A 155 0.59 7.08 16.03
C PHE A 155 1.78 7.60 16.86
N MET A 156 2.69 8.39 16.27
CA MET A 156 3.82 8.98 17.00
C MET A 156 3.39 9.87 18.18
N MET A 157 2.26 10.58 18.04
CA MET A 157 1.70 11.39 19.14
C MET A 157 1.15 10.51 20.27
N GLN A 158 0.51 9.38 19.93
CA GLN A 158 0.01 8.42 20.92
C GLN A 158 1.14 7.74 21.71
N GLU A 159 2.23 7.35 21.06
CA GLU A 159 3.40 6.79 21.75
C GLU A 159 4.03 7.79 22.73
N LYS A 160 4.26 9.04 22.29
CA LYS A 160 4.81 10.09 23.15
C LYS A 160 3.93 10.42 24.35
N GLY A 161 2.60 10.40 24.17
CA GLY A 161 1.65 10.61 25.26
C GLY A 161 1.75 9.53 26.34
N HIS A 162 1.91 8.26 25.96
CA HIS A 162 2.08 7.16 26.91
C HIS A 162 3.42 7.22 27.64
N SER A 163 4.52 7.59 26.97
CA SER A 163 5.83 7.73 27.63
C SER A 163 5.84 8.82 28.71
N THR A 164 5.06 9.91 28.54
CA THR A 164 4.99 10.98 29.54
C THR A 164 4.18 10.66 30.80
N MET A 165 3.39 9.57 30.81
CA MET A 165 2.62 9.14 31.99
C MET A 165 3.28 8.00 32.78
N GLY A 166 4.36 7.38 32.25
CA GLY A 166 5.09 6.30 32.92
C GLY A 166 6.18 6.76 33.91
N ASP A 167 6.54 8.05 33.88
CA ASP A 167 7.64 8.63 34.66
C ASP A 167 7.15 9.47 35.88
N MET A 168 5.94 9.22 36.39
CA MET A 168 5.42 9.84 37.64
C MET A 168 5.22 8.84 38.76
#